data_AF-M2MXU7-F1
#
_entry.id   AF-M2MXU7-F1
#
_cell.length_a   1.000
_cell.length_b   1.000
_cell.length_c   1.000
_cell.angle_alpha   90.00
_cell.angle_beta   90.00
_cell.angle_gamma   90.00
#
_symmetry.space_group_name_H-M   'P 1'
#
loop_
_entity.id
_entity.type
_entity.pdbx_description
1 polymer ?
#
loop_
_entity_poly.entity_id
_entity_poly.type
_entity_poly.pdbx_seq_one_letter_code
_entity_poly.pdbx_strand_id
1 'polypeptide(L)'
;MGSYPGNRLFDYSPYYYPEDVECQWGTQSWTFLGDPYANILRTDSIIIAVDGACRNNGRPTARVGYGIFFHRNNHQWNKAVLLTPEDSTNQRAELRAALQALKLATKLRRLNPELYGQEPRQRAKGPARQLVKVIIKTDSQYVVRGMT
;
A
#
# COMPACT_ATOMS: atom_id res chain seq x y z
N MET A 1 -10.36 38.12 -4.75
CA MET A 1 -11.32 37.18 -5.37
C MET A 1 -10.64 35.83 -5.44
N GLY A 2 -10.94 34.96 -4.47
CA GLY A 2 -10.30 33.65 -4.32
C GLY A 2 -10.97 32.60 -5.19
N SER A 3 -10.18 31.95 -6.05
CA SER A 3 -10.52 30.65 -6.60
C SER A 3 -9.91 29.59 -5.71
N TYR A 4 -10.73 28.93 -4.88
CA TYR A 4 -10.31 27.71 -4.19
C TYR A 4 -10.01 26.64 -5.26
N PRO A 5 -8.80 26.08 -5.33
CA PRO A 5 -8.55 24.95 -6.20
C PRO A 5 -9.34 23.76 -5.65
N GLY A 6 -10.11 23.11 -6.54
CA GLY A 6 -11.08 22.10 -6.17
C GLY A 6 -10.51 21.01 -5.28
N ASN A 7 -11.24 20.71 -4.20
CA ASN A 7 -11.02 19.57 -3.33
C ASN A 7 -10.77 18.32 -4.18
N ARG A 8 -9.52 17.87 -4.21
CA ARG A 8 -9.24 16.50 -4.64
C ARG A 8 -9.78 15.60 -3.55
N LEU A 9 -10.38 14.48 -3.94
CA LEU A 9 -11.04 13.52 -3.05
C LEU A 9 -10.11 12.90 -1.96
N PHE A 10 -8.83 13.27 -1.96
CA PHE A 10 -7.77 12.74 -1.10
C PHE A 10 -7.01 13.83 -0.34
N ASP A 11 -7.42 15.09 -0.39
CA ASP A 11 -6.84 16.08 0.52
C ASP A 11 -7.29 15.71 1.94
N TYR A 12 -6.32 15.37 2.80
CA TYR A 12 -6.56 15.19 4.22
C TYR A 12 -7.26 16.45 4.75
N SER A 13 -8.17 16.26 5.71
CA SER A 13 -8.75 17.40 6.44
C SER A 13 -7.61 18.33 6.88
N PRO A 14 -7.77 19.66 6.84
CA PRO A 14 -6.72 20.61 7.19
C PRO A 14 -6.21 20.45 8.64
N TYR A 15 -6.86 19.60 9.43
CA TYR A 15 -6.48 19.24 10.79
C TYR A 15 -5.64 17.96 10.91
N TYR A 16 -5.38 17.24 9.82
CA TYR A 16 -4.58 16.02 9.81
C TYR A 16 -3.50 16.06 8.74
N TYR A 17 -2.31 15.65 9.13
CA TYR A 17 -1.21 15.41 8.23
C TYR A 17 -1.18 13.92 7.82
N PRO A 18 -0.68 13.57 6.63
CA PRO A 18 -0.49 12.18 6.23
C PRO A 18 0.23 11.35 7.30
N GLU A 19 1.18 11.94 8.01
CA GLU A 19 1.97 11.31 9.07
C GLU A 19 1.14 10.90 10.31
N ASP A 20 -0.03 11.51 10.52
CA ASP A 20 -0.96 11.16 11.59
C ASP A 20 -1.72 9.85 11.29
N VAL A 21 -1.74 9.44 10.02
CA VAL A 21 -2.43 8.26 9.51
C VAL A 21 -1.45 7.18 9.03
N GLU A 22 -0.34 7.60 8.42
CA GLU A 22 0.74 6.76 7.88
C GLU A 22 1.94 6.80 8.81
N CYS A 23 1.92 5.95 9.83
CA CYS A 23 2.92 6.00 10.89
C CYS A 23 3.97 4.89 10.79
N GLN A 24 5.19 5.19 11.24
CA GLN A 24 6.25 4.21 11.44
C GLN A 24 6.39 3.88 12.93
N TRP A 25 6.70 2.63 13.26
CA TRP A 25 6.99 2.23 14.63
C TRP A 25 8.42 1.70 14.78
N GLY A 26 9.23 2.38 15.59
CA GLY A 26 10.62 1.98 15.88
C GLY A 26 11.45 1.78 14.62
N THR A 27 12.22 0.69 14.59
CA THR A 27 13.07 0.30 13.44
C THR A 27 12.33 -0.52 12.38
N GLN A 28 11.00 -0.64 12.48
CA GLN A 28 10.24 -1.44 11.54
C GLN A 28 10.11 -0.74 10.18
N SER A 29 10.35 -1.50 9.12
CA SER A 29 10.22 -1.03 7.74
C SER A 29 8.79 -1.26 7.20
N TRP A 30 7.77 -0.82 7.94
CA TRP A 30 6.36 -0.92 7.56
C TRP A 30 5.64 0.40 7.78
N THR A 31 4.64 0.68 6.95
CA THR A 31 3.70 1.78 7.16
C THR A 31 2.47 1.24 7.88
N PHE A 32 2.21 1.73 9.08
CA PHE A 32 1.09 1.33 9.91
C PHE A 32 -0.03 2.36 9.87
N LEU A 33 -1.24 1.92 10.21
CA LEU A 33 -2.35 2.83 10.45
C LEU A 33 -2.18 3.52 11.81
N GLY A 34 -2.06 4.85 11.78
CA GLY A 34 -2.17 5.72 12.95
C GLY A 34 -3.63 5.93 13.36
N ASP A 35 -3.84 6.14 14.66
CA ASP A 35 -5.09 6.66 15.20
C ASP A 35 -4.83 8.07 15.75
N PRO A 36 -5.25 9.13 15.04
CA PRO A 36 -4.95 10.50 15.42
C PRO A 36 -5.66 10.93 16.72
N TYR A 37 -6.69 10.20 17.15
CA TYR A 37 -7.41 10.50 18.38
C TYR A 37 -6.86 9.74 19.59
N ALA A 38 -6.29 8.56 19.37
CA ALA A 38 -5.86 7.70 20.46
C ALA A 38 -4.38 7.86 20.82
N ASN A 39 -3.55 8.54 20.00
CA ASN A 39 -2.08 8.48 20.10
C ASN A 39 -1.54 7.02 20.12
N ILE A 40 -2.31 6.08 19.57
CA ILE A 40 -1.99 4.65 19.55
C ILE A 40 -1.73 4.21 18.12
N LEU A 41 -0.55 3.62 17.91
CA LEU A 41 -0.18 2.99 16.65
C LEU A 41 -0.82 1.61 16.55
N ARG A 42 -1.54 1.36 15.44
CA ARG A 42 -2.10 0.03 15.16
C ARG A 42 -1.09 -0.84 14.43
N THR A 43 -0.21 -1.49 15.19
CA THR A 43 0.83 -2.38 14.66
C THR A 43 0.32 -3.72 14.12
N ASP A 44 -1.00 -3.92 14.15
CA ASP A 44 -1.76 -5.02 13.55
C ASP A 44 -2.40 -4.63 12.19
N SER A 45 -2.20 -3.38 11.75
CA SER A 45 -2.86 -2.77 10.60
C SER A 45 -1.83 -2.10 9.69
N ILE A 46 -1.64 -2.59 8.46
CA ILE A 46 -0.66 -2.01 7.52
C ILE A 46 -1.33 -1.26 6.38
N ILE A 47 -0.65 -0.22 5.89
CA ILE A 47 -1.00 0.52 4.69
C ILE A 47 -0.09 0.07 3.56
N ILE A 48 -0.68 -0.25 2.41
CA ILE A 48 0.04 -0.61 1.18
C ILE A 48 -0.42 0.32 0.08
N ALA A 49 0.51 1.11 -0.47
CA ALA A 49 0.23 1.93 -1.64
C ALA A 49 0.42 1.09 -2.91
N VAL A 50 -0.54 1.21 -3.82
CA VAL A 50 -0.52 0.54 -5.12
C VAL A 50 -0.84 1.54 -6.22
N ASP A 51 -0.23 1.31 -7.38
CA ASP A 51 -0.43 2.11 -8.59
C ASP A 51 -0.27 1.20 -9.80
N GLY A 52 -1.08 1.44 -10.83
CA GLY A 52 -1.04 0.77 -12.10
C GLY A 52 -0.99 1.78 -13.23
N ALA A 53 0.07 1.74 -14.03
CA ALA A 53 0.29 2.71 -15.09
C ALA A 53 0.44 2.03 -16.45
N CYS A 54 -0.22 2.58 -17.47
CA CYS A 54 -0.09 2.17 -18.86
C CYS A 54 0.28 3.36 -19.75
N ARG A 55 1.52 3.38 -20.25
CA ARG A 55 1.96 4.30 -21.31
C ARG A 55 1.40 3.83 -22.65
N ASN A 56 0.94 4.76 -23.49
CA ASN A 56 0.29 4.47 -24.77
C ASN A 56 -0.94 3.54 -24.63
N ASN A 57 -1.71 3.74 -23.56
CA ASN A 57 -2.92 2.96 -23.25
C ASN A 57 -3.84 2.80 -24.47
N GLY A 58 -4.24 1.57 -24.77
CA GLY A 58 -5.11 1.24 -25.91
C GLY A 58 -4.42 1.20 -27.27
N ARG A 59 -3.07 1.25 -27.34
CA ARG A 59 -2.30 1.15 -28.59
C ARG A 59 -1.40 -0.11 -28.60
N PRO A 60 -1.01 -0.62 -29.78
CA PRO A 60 -0.11 -1.78 -29.89
C PRO A 60 1.25 -1.60 -29.21
N THR A 61 1.69 -0.36 -29.00
CA THR A 61 2.96 0.00 -28.33
C THR A 61 2.78 0.29 -26.84
N ALA A 62 1.67 -0.16 -26.26
CA ALA A 62 1.38 0.05 -24.86
C ALA A 62 2.42 -0.61 -23.96
N ARG A 63 2.90 0.14 -22.97
CA ARG A 63 3.79 -0.34 -21.92
C ARG A 63 3.09 -0.21 -20.60
N VAL A 64 2.75 -1.34 -20.02
CA VAL A 64 1.94 -1.44 -18.82
C VAL A 64 2.78 -2.01 -17.68
N GLY A 65 2.58 -1.47 -16.48
CA GLY A 65 3.21 -2.00 -15.28
C GLY A 65 2.45 -1.58 -14.04
N TYR A 66 2.81 -2.18 -12.92
CA TYR A 66 2.25 -1.85 -11.63
C TYR A 66 3.32 -1.75 -10.55
N GLY A 67 3.04 -0.92 -9.54
CA GLY A 67 3.84 -0.70 -8.36
C GLY A 67 3.12 -1.16 -7.09
N ILE A 68 3.90 -1.65 -6.13
CA ILE A 68 3.45 -1.94 -4.76
C ILE A 68 4.50 -1.39 -3.82
N PHE A 69 4.06 -0.57 -2.86
CA PHE A 69 4.93 0.09 -1.90
C PHE A 69 4.42 -0.12 -0.47
N PHE A 70 5.28 -0.69 0.36
CA PHE A 70 5.03 -0.90 1.79
C PHE A 70 5.70 0.16 2.65
N HIS A 71 6.97 0.45 2.38
CA HIS A 71 7.79 1.42 3.11
C HIS A 71 9.10 1.68 2.35
N ARG A 72 9.72 2.85 2.54
CA ARG A 72 10.95 3.24 1.83
C ARG A 72 12.13 2.32 2.10
N ASN A 73 12.26 1.83 3.34
CA ASN A 73 13.33 0.93 3.77
C ASN A 73 12.99 -0.56 3.60
N ASN A 74 11.98 -0.90 2.78
CA ASN A 74 11.51 -2.28 2.61
C ASN A 74 11.59 -2.81 1.18
N HIS A 75 12.78 -2.68 0.59
CA HIS A 75 13.06 -3.02 -0.80
C HIS A 75 12.68 -4.46 -1.20
N GLN A 76 12.71 -5.41 -0.26
CA GLN A 76 12.38 -6.82 -0.54
C GLN A 76 10.87 -7.04 -0.82
N TRP A 77 10.00 -6.21 -0.22
CA TRP A 77 8.54 -6.32 -0.35
C TRP A 77 7.97 -5.36 -1.39
N ASN A 78 8.63 -4.22 -1.62
CA ASN A 78 8.26 -3.32 -2.70
C ASN A 78 8.42 -4.01 -4.06
N LYS A 79 7.51 -3.74 -4.99
CA LYS A 79 7.51 -4.32 -6.34
C LYS A 79 7.29 -3.23 -7.38
N ALA A 80 7.98 -3.35 -8.50
CA ALA A 80 7.69 -2.65 -9.74
C ALA A 80 7.76 -3.69 -10.85
N VAL A 81 6.65 -3.95 -11.53
CA VAL A 81 6.52 -5.09 -12.45
C VAL A 81 5.92 -4.63 -13.77
N LEU A 82 6.58 -4.98 -14.87
CA LEU A 82 6.03 -4.81 -16.22
C LEU A 82 5.10 -5.97 -16.55
N LEU A 83 3.95 -5.65 -17.15
CA LEU A 83 2.98 -6.64 -17.64
C LEU A 83 3.19 -6.91 -19.13
N THR A 84 2.69 -8.06 -19.59
CA THR A 84 2.74 -8.43 -21.01
C THR A 84 1.83 -7.51 -21.83
N PRO A 85 2.08 -7.36 -23.15
CA PRO A 85 1.26 -6.52 -24.03
C PRO A 85 -0.22 -6.94 -24.07
N GLU A 86 -0.51 -8.20 -23.78
CA GLU A 86 -1.88 -8.75 -23.71
C GLU A 86 -2.69 -8.16 -22.53
N ASP A 87 -2.02 -7.61 -21.52
CA ASP A 87 -2.60 -7.03 -20.31
C ASP A 87 -2.65 -5.48 -20.34
N SER A 88 -2.48 -4.87 -21.52
CA SER A 88 -2.12 -3.46 -21.71
C SER A 88 -3.24 -2.43 -21.56
N THR A 89 -3.99 -2.47 -20.45
CA THR A 89 -4.86 -1.36 -20.06
C THR A 89 -4.50 -0.83 -18.69
N ASN A 90 -4.74 0.46 -18.48
CA ASN A 90 -4.50 1.09 -17.17
C ASN A 90 -5.30 0.41 -16.06
N GLN A 91 -6.59 0.16 -16.30
CA GLN A 91 -7.49 -0.49 -15.33
C GLN A 91 -7.03 -1.90 -14.93
N ARG A 92 -6.54 -2.71 -15.89
CA ARG A 92 -5.98 -4.04 -15.57
C ARG A 92 -4.74 -3.92 -14.71
N ALA A 93 -3.86 -2.95 -14.99
CA ALA A 93 -2.65 -2.73 -14.20
C ALA A 93 -2.98 -2.42 -12.73
N GLU A 94 -3.94 -1.52 -12.52
CA GLU A 94 -4.41 -1.10 -11.20
C GLU A 94 -5.01 -2.26 -10.39
N LEU A 95 -5.90 -3.05 -11.01
CA LEU A 95 -6.46 -4.24 -10.39
C LEU A 95 -5.37 -5.28 -10.07
N ARG A 96 -4.38 -5.43 -10.96
CA ARG A 96 -3.25 -6.36 -10.76
C ARG A 96 -2.40 -5.91 -9.57
N ALA A 97 -2.16 -4.61 -9.44
CA ALA A 97 -1.44 -4.01 -8.33
C ALA A 97 -2.12 -4.35 -6.99
N ALA A 98 -3.41 -4.08 -6.88
CA ALA A 98 -4.21 -4.38 -5.69
C ALA A 98 -4.26 -5.87 -5.35
N LEU A 99 -4.49 -6.73 -6.34
CA LEU A 99 -4.51 -8.19 -6.15
C LEU A 99 -3.17 -8.73 -5.64
N GLN A 100 -2.07 -8.27 -6.22
CA GLN A 100 -0.74 -8.72 -5.83
C GLN A 100 -0.35 -8.19 -4.45
N ALA A 101 -0.75 -6.97 -4.10
CA ALA A 101 -0.58 -6.42 -2.75
C ALA A 101 -1.29 -7.28 -1.69
N LEU A 102 -2.55 -7.69 -1.92
CA LEU A 102 -3.29 -8.56 -1.01
C LEU A 102 -2.64 -9.96 -0.87
N LYS A 103 -2.11 -10.52 -1.97
CA LYS A 103 -1.34 -11.78 -1.92
C LYS A 103 -0.08 -11.64 -1.07
N LEU A 104 0.64 -10.53 -1.19
CA LEU A 104 1.81 -10.23 -0.35
C LEU A 104 1.41 -10.05 1.12
N ALA A 105 0.32 -9.33 1.40
CA ALA A 105 -0.20 -9.16 2.75
C ALA A 105 -0.56 -10.50 3.42
N THR A 106 -1.13 -11.44 2.65
CA THR A 106 -1.41 -12.81 3.14
C THR A 106 -0.13 -13.55 3.54
N LYS A 107 0.97 -13.35 2.81
CA LYS A 107 2.28 -13.90 3.18
C LYS A 107 2.82 -13.22 4.44
N LEU A 108 2.69 -11.90 4.57
CA LEU A 108 3.10 -11.14 5.75
C LEU A 108 2.40 -11.60 7.02
N ARG A 109 1.09 -11.87 6.95
CA ARG A 109 0.33 -12.40 8.09
C ARG A 109 0.94 -13.69 8.66
N ARG A 110 1.60 -14.49 7.82
CA ARG A 110 2.26 -15.75 8.22
C ARG A 110 3.66 -15.55 8.80
N LEU A 111 4.26 -14.37 8.68
CA LEU A 111 5.62 -14.05 9.11
C LEU A 111 5.68 -13.36 10.49
N ASN A 112 4.61 -13.44 11.27
CA ASN A 112 4.47 -12.74 12.55
C ASN A 112 5.47 -13.28 13.61
N PRO A 113 6.30 -12.43 14.25
CA PRO A 113 7.29 -12.85 15.23
C PRO A 113 6.73 -13.47 16.52
N GLU A 114 5.48 -13.24 16.90
CA GLU A 114 4.88 -13.92 18.08
C GLU A 114 4.74 -15.45 17.89
N LEU A 115 4.87 -15.96 16.66
CA LEU A 115 4.89 -17.39 16.34
C LEU A 115 6.31 -17.97 16.14
N TYR A 116 7.36 -17.14 16.11
CA TYR A 116 8.73 -17.59 15.83
C TYR A 116 9.68 -17.22 16.97
N GLY A 117 10.26 -18.26 17.57
CA GLY A 117 11.00 -18.26 18.83
C GLY A 117 12.07 -17.18 19.00
N GLN A 118 12.31 -16.90 20.28
CA GLN A 118 13.14 -15.85 20.85
C GLN A 118 14.62 -15.97 20.41
N GLU A 119 15.03 -15.21 19.40
CA GLU A 119 16.45 -14.91 19.12
C GLU A 119 16.58 -13.45 18.61
N PRO A 120 17.28 -12.54 19.33
CA PRO A 120 17.33 -11.11 19.02
C PRO A 120 17.87 -10.74 17.64
N ARG A 121 18.66 -11.63 17.01
CA ARG A 121 19.31 -11.40 15.72
C ARG A 121 18.45 -11.75 14.51
N GLN A 122 17.28 -12.36 14.70
CA GLN A 122 16.40 -12.85 13.64
C GLN A 122 14.96 -12.32 13.76
N ARG A 123 14.76 -11.11 14.32
CA ARG A 123 13.42 -10.49 14.37
C ARG A 123 12.81 -10.47 12.96
N ALA A 124 11.75 -11.27 12.81
CA ALA A 124 11.19 -11.65 11.53
C ALA A 124 10.77 -10.45 10.69
N LYS A 125 10.92 -10.60 9.37
CA LYS A 125 10.60 -9.63 8.30
C LYS A 125 9.08 -9.42 8.13
N GLY A 126 8.35 -9.19 9.21
CA GLY A 126 6.90 -8.98 9.27
C GLY A 126 6.49 -7.86 10.25
N PRO A 127 5.22 -7.45 10.26
CA PRO A 127 4.69 -6.47 11.23
C PRO A 127 4.76 -7.00 12.67
N ALA A 128 4.76 -6.09 13.67
CA ALA A 128 4.99 -6.44 15.07
C ALA A 128 3.96 -7.39 15.68
N ARG A 129 2.70 -7.31 15.21
CA ARG A 129 1.58 -8.12 15.67
C ARG A 129 0.96 -8.85 14.49
N GLN A 130 0.06 -9.79 14.79
CA GLN A 130 -0.69 -10.50 13.76
C GLN A 130 -1.46 -9.49 12.92
N LEU A 131 -1.25 -9.54 11.61
CA LEU A 131 -1.92 -8.64 10.69
C LEU A 131 -3.42 -8.97 10.63
N VAL A 132 -4.25 -8.04 11.13
CA VAL A 132 -5.73 -8.16 11.13
C VAL A 132 -6.37 -7.25 10.09
N LYS A 133 -5.70 -6.16 9.71
CA LYS A 133 -6.23 -5.17 8.78
C LYS A 133 -5.20 -4.79 7.72
N VAL A 134 -5.66 -4.67 6.48
CA VAL A 134 -4.88 -4.17 5.36
C VAL A 134 -5.64 -3.00 4.76
N ILE A 135 -4.96 -1.87 4.61
CA ILE A 135 -5.47 -0.69 3.93
C ILE A 135 -4.74 -0.61 2.59
N ILE A 136 -5.49 -0.68 1.49
CA ILE A 136 -4.96 -0.44 0.15
C ILE A 136 -5.17 1.03 -0.18
N LYS A 137 -4.09 1.76 -0.43
CA LYS A 137 -4.09 3.15 -0.88
C LYS A 137 -3.85 3.17 -2.38
N THR A 138 -4.79 3.76 -3.12
CA THR A 138 -4.75 3.89 -4.58
C THR A 138 -5.53 5.13 -4.98
N ASP A 139 -5.12 5.79 -6.06
CA ASP A 139 -5.86 6.86 -6.74
C ASP A 139 -6.86 6.32 -7.78
N SER A 140 -6.88 5.01 -8.02
CA SER A 140 -7.77 4.36 -8.97
C SER A 140 -9.19 4.20 -8.43
N GLN A 141 -10.10 5.09 -8.86
CA GLN A 141 -11.53 4.95 -8.57
C GLN A 141 -12.10 3.61 -9.10
N TYR A 142 -11.50 3.06 -10.17
CA TYR A 142 -11.89 1.77 -10.73
C TYR A 142 -11.65 0.62 -9.75
N VAL A 143 -10.52 0.63 -9.04
CA VAL A 143 -10.23 -0.34 -7.99
C VAL A 143 -11.20 -0.17 -6.82
N VAL A 144 -11.39 1.06 -6.33
CA VAL A 144 -12.25 1.33 -5.17
C VAL A 144 -13.70 0.89 -5.43
N ARG A 145 -14.28 1.32 -6.56
CA ARG A 145 -15.66 0.97 -6.93
C ARG A 145 -15.85 -0.49 -7.33
N GLY A 146 -14.80 -1.17 -7.79
CA GLY A 146 -14.88 -2.60 -8.08
C GLY A 146 -14.92 -3.48 -6.82
N MET A 147 -14.63 -2.92 -5.65
CA MET A 147 -14.48 -3.62 -4.37
C MET A 147 -15.53 -3.23 -3.33
N THR A 148 -16.38 -2.23 -3.62
CA THR A 148 -17.42 -1.70 -2.74
C THR A 148 -18.77 -1.74 -3.44
#